data_AF-A0A6S6RWK3-F1
#
_entry.id   AF-A0A6S6RWK3-F1
#
_cell.length_a   1.000
_cell.length_b   1.000
_cell.length_c   1.000
_cell.angle_alpha   90.00
_cell.angle_beta   90.00
_cell.angle_gamma   90.00
#
_symmetry.space_group_name_H-M   'P 1'
#
loop_
_entity.id
_entity.type
_entity.pdbx_description
1 polymer ?
#
loop_
_entity_poly.entity_id
_entity_poly.type
_entity_poly.pdbx_seq_one_letter_code
_entity_poly.pdbx_strand_id
1 'polypeptide(L)'
;MPGACRNFVFYGCDPKHDFELGGDKVYFGTGGAAVRTLDLDTHLYREATLRDLHDFTRLADYLGNVSWFTRCCVERMLRIFLILM
;
A
#
# COMPACT_ATOMS: atom_id res chain seq x y z
N MET A 1 -16.53 -17.80 -11.46
CA MET A 1 -17.82 -17.71 -10.75
C MET A 1 -18.82 -16.96 -11.61
N PRO A 2 -20.00 -17.54 -11.90
CA PRO A 2 -21.08 -16.78 -12.54
C PRO A 2 -21.52 -15.66 -11.59
N GLY A 3 -21.60 -14.41 -12.06
CA GLY A 3 -22.06 -13.26 -11.29
C GLY A 3 -21.00 -12.35 -10.66
N ALA A 4 -19.71 -12.68 -10.72
CA ALA A 4 -18.65 -11.76 -10.28
C ALA A 4 -18.41 -10.65 -11.32
N CYS A 5 -18.29 -9.41 -10.86
CA CYS A 5 -17.92 -8.28 -11.71
C CYS A 5 -16.51 -8.48 -12.27
N ARG A 6 -16.36 -8.42 -13.60
CA ARG A 6 -15.08 -8.65 -14.28
C ARG A 6 -14.27 -7.36 -14.49
N ASN A 7 -14.95 -6.21 -14.50
CA ASN A 7 -14.35 -4.93 -14.78
C ASN A 7 -15.03 -3.83 -13.95
N PHE A 8 -14.24 -3.05 -13.22
CA PHE A 8 -14.74 -1.92 -12.44
C PHE A 8 -13.63 -0.89 -12.22
N VAL A 9 -14.01 0.33 -11.88
CA VAL A 9 -13.06 1.40 -11.53
C VAL A 9 -12.76 1.32 -10.05
N PHE A 10 -11.48 1.33 -9.70
CA PHE A 10 -11.00 1.58 -8.36
C PHE A 10 -10.81 3.09 -8.21
N TYR A 11 -11.56 3.72 -7.30
CA TYR A 11 -11.55 5.16 -7.11
C TYR A 11 -10.54 5.56 -6.04
N GLY A 12 -9.66 6.51 -6.38
CA GLY A 12 -8.75 7.14 -5.44
C GLY A 12 -9.41 8.31 -4.71
N CYS A 13 -8.73 8.85 -3.69
CA CYS A 13 -9.16 10.10 -3.06
C CYS A 13 -9.07 11.31 -4.01
N ASP A 14 -8.11 11.29 -4.94
CA ASP A 14 -7.99 12.24 -6.05
C ASP A 14 -8.27 11.48 -7.35
N PRO A 15 -9.20 11.95 -8.22
CA PRO A 15 -9.57 11.27 -9.46
C PRO A 15 -8.38 10.93 -10.38
N LYS A 16 -7.25 11.63 -10.26
CA LYS A 16 -6.03 11.30 -11.02
C LYS A 16 -5.45 9.92 -10.68
N HIS A 17 -5.84 9.35 -9.54
CA HIS A 17 -5.42 8.03 -9.08
C HIS A 17 -6.47 6.95 -9.33
N ASP A 18 -7.55 7.26 -10.06
CA ASP A 18 -8.52 6.26 -10.47
C ASP A 18 -7.91 5.31 -11.50
N PHE A 19 -8.23 4.02 -11.40
CA PHE A 19 -7.80 3.04 -12.40
C PHE A 19 -8.82 1.92 -12.64
N GLU A 20 -8.83 1.39 -13.84
CA GLU A 20 -9.75 0.31 -14.23
C GLU A 20 -9.15 -1.05 -13.92
N LEU A 21 -9.80 -1.81 -13.03
CA LEU A 21 -9.50 -3.20 -12.74
C LEU A 21 -10.22 -4.12 -13.75
N GLY A 22 -9.52 -5.16 -14.20
CA GLY A 22 -10.06 -6.21 -15.07
C GLY A 22 -9.40 -6.29 -16.45
N GLY A 23 -9.77 -7.33 -17.21
CA GLY A 23 -9.08 -7.69 -18.46
C GLY A 23 -7.64 -8.13 -18.21
N ASP A 24 -6.71 -7.68 -19.07
CA ASP A 24 -5.27 -8.01 -18.99
C ASP A 24 -4.43 -6.93 -18.28
N LYS A 25 -5.07 -5.93 -17.64
CA LYS A 25 -4.39 -4.81 -16.98
C LYS A 25 -3.74 -5.27 -15.68
N VAL A 26 -2.50 -4.82 -15.45
CA VAL A 26 -1.73 -5.13 -14.24
C VAL A 26 -1.36 -3.83 -13.54
N TYR A 27 -1.60 -3.79 -12.24
CA TYR A 27 -1.28 -2.67 -11.37
C TYR A 27 -0.50 -3.20 -10.17
N PHE A 28 0.51 -2.45 -9.73
CA PHE A 28 1.27 -2.79 -8.54
C PHE A 28 0.80 -1.92 -7.37
N GLY A 29 0.82 -2.49 -6.18
CA GLY A 29 0.59 -1.72 -4.98
C GLY A 29 1.31 -2.31 -3.81
N THR A 30 1.38 -1.53 -2.74
CA THR A 30 1.92 -2.03 -1.49
C THR A 30 0.95 -3.02 -0.85
N GLY A 31 1.49 -3.87 0.02
CA GLY A 31 0.74 -4.89 0.74
C GLY A 31 1.50 -5.40 1.95
N GLY A 32 0.81 -6.11 2.84
CA GLY A 32 1.40 -6.78 3.99
C GLY A 32 1.22 -6.05 5.31
N ALA A 33 2.01 -6.47 6.30
CA ALA A 33 1.93 -6.00 7.68
C ALA A 33 3.28 -6.22 8.40
N ALA A 34 4.38 -5.78 7.78
CA ALA A 34 5.70 -5.99 8.34
C ALA A 34 5.84 -5.29 9.70
N VAL A 35 6.25 -6.02 10.72
CA VAL A 35 6.45 -5.50 12.10
C VAL A 35 7.85 -4.91 12.31
N ARG A 36 8.77 -5.15 11.37
CA ARG A 36 10.14 -4.64 11.39
C ARG A 36 10.49 -3.98 10.06
N THR A 37 11.23 -2.89 10.14
CA THR A 37 11.75 -2.12 9.01
C THR A 37 13.26 -2.24 8.98
N LEU A 38 13.84 -2.30 7.77
CA LEU A 38 15.29 -2.21 7.60
C LEU A 38 15.74 -0.77 7.83
N ASP A 39 16.62 -0.57 8.79
CA ASP A 39 17.28 0.70 9.01
C ASP A 39 18.41 0.88 7.99
N LEU A 40 18.41 2.00 7.25
CA LEU A 40 19.34 2.20 6.15
C LEU A 40 20.76 2.57 6.62
N ASP A 41 20.91 3.13 7.82
CA ASP A 41 22.22 3.54 8.33
C ASP A 41 22.95 2.34 8.95
N THR A 42 22.23 1.52 9.71
CA THR A 42 22.79 0.38 10.44
C THR A 42 22.70 -0.94 9.68
N HIS A 43 21.87 -1.02 8.63
CA HIS A 43 21.49 -2.24 7.93
C HIS A 43 20.91 -3.34 8.84
N LEU A 44 20.42 -2.96 10.02
CA LEU A 44 19.75 -3.87 10.94
C LEU A 44 18.24 -3.65 10.87
N TYR A 45 17.49 -4.73 11.07
CA TYR A 45 16.05 -4.61 11.23
C TYR A 45 15.73 -4.02 12.59
N ARG A 46 14.88 -3.01 12.63
CA ARG A 46 14.34 -2.43 13.87
C ARG A 46 12.82 -2.46 13.83
N GLU A 47 12.20 -2.07 14.93
CA GLU A 47 10.74 -1.94 14.98
C GLU A 47 10.27 -0.86 14.02
N ALA A 48 9.12 -1.11 13.38
CA ALA A 48 8.46 -0.12 12.55
C ALA A 48 7.84 0.99 13.42
N THR A 49 8.03 2.22 12.98
CA THR A 49 7.55 3.47 13.61
C THR A 49 6.53 4.17 12.71
N LEU A 50 5.79 5.16 13.24
CA LEU A 50 4.97 6.04 12.41
C LEU A 50 5.77 6.78 11.33
N ARG A 51 7.04 7.07 11.60
CA ARG A 51 7.92 7.73 10.64
C ARG A 51 8.15 6.84 9.42
N ASP A 52 8.37 5.55 9.64
CA ASP A 52 8.54 4.59 8.54
C ASP A 52 7.27 4.53 7.68
N LEU A 53 6.09 4.48 8.31
CA LEU A 53 4.82 4.48 7.57
C LEU A 53 4.66 5.74 6.72
N HIS A 54 4.98 6.91 7.26
CA HIS A 54 4.98 8.18 6.55
C HIS A 54 6.00 8.19 5.39
N ASP A 55 7.18 7.63 5.58
CA ASP A 55 8.20 7.62 4.54
C ASP A 55 7.85 6.62 3.43
N PHE A 56 7.19 5.50 3.75
CA PHE A 56 6.66 4.56 2.77
C PHE A 56 5.50 5.12 1.95
N THR A 57 4.58 5.89 2.55
CA THR A 57 3.51 6.53 1.79
C THR A 57 4.07 7.53 0.79
N ARG A 58 5.07 8.32 1.18
CA ARG A 58 5.75 9.27 0.28
C ARG A 58 6.53 8.58 -0.83
N LEU A 59 7.20 7.48 -0.50
CA LEU A 59 7.90 6.68 -1.50
C LEU A 59 6.91 6.12 -2.54
N ALA A 60 5.80 5.55 -2.09
CA ALA A 60 4.76 5.04 -2.99
C ALA A 60 4.15 6.15 -3.86
N ASP A 61 3.89 7.33 -3.29
CA ASP A 61 3.35 8.50 -4.00
C ASP A 61 4.29 9.01 -5.12
N TYR A 62 5.60 8.90 -4.92
CA TYR A 62 6.59 9.30 -5.94
C TYR A 62 6.76 8.25 -7.06
N LEU A 63 6.46 6.99 -6.78
CA LEU A 63 6.65 5.89 -7.72
C LEU A 63 5.45 5.79 -8.68
N GLY A 64 5.61 6.29 -9.91
CA GLY A 64 4.55 6.24 -10.94
C GLY A 64 4.13 4.81 -11.36
N ASN A 65 4.87 3.78 -10.95
CA ASN A 65 4.53 2.38 -11.14
C ASN A 65 3.73 1.76 -9.98
N VAL A 66 3.47 2.51 -8.91
CA VAL A 66 2.67 2.08 -7.77
C VAL A 66 1.29 2.74 -7.87
N SER A 67 0.26 1.93 -8.04
CA SER A 67 -1.10 2.36 -8.35
C SER A 67 -2.00 2.49 -7.11
N TRP A 68 -1.69 1.77 -6.04
CA TRP A 68 -2.37 1.93 -4.75
C TRP A 68 -1.42 1.72 -3.58
N PHE A 69 -1.78 2.30 -2.44
CA PHE A 69 -1.09 2.10 -1.18
C PHE A 69 -2.04 1.49 -0.15
N THR A 70 -1.66 0.34 0.40
CA THR A 70 -2.17 -0.12 1.69
C THR A 70 -1.03 -0.14 2.70
N ARG A 71 -1.35 -0.02 3.98
CA ARG A 71 -0.34 0.03 5.05
C ARG A 71 0.58 -1.19 4.97
N CYS A 72 1.84 -1.00 4.60
CA CYS A 72 2.81 -2.10 4.44
C CYS A 72 3.50 -2.52 5.75
N CYS A 73 3.47 -1.67 6.77
CA CYS A 73 4.11 -1.92 8.05
C CYS A 73 3.20 -1.60 9.24
N VAL A 74 3.30 -2.39 10.30
CA VAL A 74 2.50 -2.23 11.53
C VAL A 74 3.40 -1.65 12.60
N GLU A 75 3.11 -0.42 13.02
CA GLU A 75 3.67 0.13 14.23
C GLU A 75 3.18 -0.67 15.44
N ARG A 76 4.07 -0.98 16.38
CA ARG A 76 3.71 -1.72 17.61
C ARG A 76 2.64 -1.01 18.46
N MET A 77 2.49 0.31 18.32
CA MET A 77 1.54 1.14 19.07
C MET A 77 0.11 1.10 18.51
N LEU A 78 -0.06 1.00 17.18
CA LEU A 78 -1.38 0.95 16.55
C LEU A 78 -1.79 -0.50 16.22
N ARG A 79 -2.43 -1.17 17.20
CA ARG A 79 -3.11 -2.47 17.01
C ARG A 79 -4.45 -2.35 16.27
N ILE A 80 -4.46 -1.68 15.12
CA ILE A 80 -5.64 -1.61 14.27
C ILE A 80 -5.34 -2.37 12.97
N PHE A 81 -6.06 -3.48 12.80
CA PHE A 81 -6.24 -4.17 11.52
C PHE A 81 -7.39 -3.46 10.81
N LEU A 82 -7.08 -2.48 9.95
CA LEU A 82 -8.08 -1.93 9.06
C LEU A 82 -7.49 -1.84 7.66
N ILE A 83 -7.88 -2.80 6.82
CA ILE A 83 -7.86 -2.66 5.37
C ILE A 83 -9.06 -1.74 5.08
N LEU A 84 -8.81 -0.46 4.87
CA LEU A 84 -9.79 0.40 4.20
C LEU A 84 -9.66 0.10 2.70
N MET A 85 -10.67 -0.59 2.19
CA MET A 85 -11.08 -0.47 0.79
C MET A 85 -11.91 0.81 0.64
#